data_AF-A0A2P2JLX4-F1
#
_entry.id   AF-A0A2P2JLX4-F1
#
_cell.length_a   1.000
_cell.length_b   1.000
_cell.length_c   1.000
_cell.angle_alpha   90.00
_cell.angle_beta   90.00
_cell.angle_gamma   90.00
#
_symmetry.space_group_name_H-M   'P 1'
#
loop_
_entity.id
_entity.type
_entity.pdbx_description
1 polymer ?
#
loop_
_entity_poly.entity_id
_entity_poly.type
_entity_poly.pdbx_seq_one_letter_code
_entity_poly.pdbx_strand_id
1 'polypeptide(L)'
;MNGHDHCLEHISDTESPLQFLTSGAGSKAWRGDIKEANPETLKFFYDGQGFMSVQLTETETQINFFDVFGNVIHSWRTTKLLYLTKLRLVNAELGDQSM
;
A
#
# COMPACT_ATOMS: atom_id res chain seq x y z
N MET A 1 2.45 -2.93 7.61
CA MET A 1 3.76 -2.25 7.46
C MET A 1 4.83 -3.20 7.96
N ASN A 2 5.86 -3.47 7.17
CA ASN A 2 6.98 -4.34 7.52
C ASN A 2 8.30 -3.79 6.95
N GLY A 3 9.38 -4.56 7.14
CA GLY A 3 10.65 -4.42 6.43
C GLY A 3 11.07 -5.80 5.92
N HIS A 4 12.20 -6.32 6.41
CA HIS A 4 12.79 -7.61 6.02
C HIS A 4 13.29 -7.65 4.57
N ASP A 5 12.39 -7.48 3.61
CA ASP A 5 12.77 -7.36 2.21
C ASP A 5 13.48 -6.03 2.00
N HIS A 6 14.67 -6.10 1.40
CA HIS A 6 15.54 -4.94 1.16
C HIS A 6 15.04 -4.11 -0.04
N CYS A 7 13.78 -3.69 0.01
CA CYS A 7 13.09 -2.89 -1.02
C CYS A 7 12.08 -1.92 -0.38
N LEU A 8 11.47 -1.09 -1.23
CA LEU A 8 10.22 -0.41 -0.93
C LEU A 8 9.11 -1.02 -1.77
N GLU A 9 7.96 -1.30 -1.15
CA GLU A 9 6.86 -1.98 -1.83
C GLU A 9 5.49 -1.49 -1.33
N HIS A 10 4.54 -1.44 -2.24
CA HIS A 10 3.13 -1.25 -1.97
C HIS A 10 2.31 -2.30 -2.73
N ILE A 11 1.62 -3.16 -1.99
CA ILE A 11 0.65 -4.13 -2.51
C ILE A 11 -0.72 -3.75 -1.97
N SER A 12 -1.72 -3.70 -2.85
CA SER A 12 -3.13 -3.58 -2.46
C SER A 12 -3.84 -4.90 -2.66
N ASP A 13 -4.66 -5.28 -1.69
CA ASP A 13 -5.65 -6.33 -1.88
C ASP A 13 -6.71 -5.88 -2.91
N THR A 14 -7.12 -6.78 -3.82
CA THR A 14 -8.15 -6.51 -4.83
C THR A 14 -9.56 -6.66 -4.26
N GLU A 15 -9.73 -7.45 -3.21
CA GLU A 15 -11.03 -7.78 -2.60
C GLU A 15 -11.28 -6.99 -1.30
N SER A 16 -10.23 -6.50 -0.65
CA SER A 16 -10.33 -5.79 0.63
C SER A 16 -9.68 -4.39 0.58
N PRO A 17 -9.96 -3.50 1.55
CA PRO A 17 -9.30 -2.18 1.63
C PRO A 17 -7.82 -2.27 2.07
N LEU A 18 -7.32 -3.46 2.41
CA LEU A 18 -6.03 -3.62 3.08
C LEU A 18 -4.89 -3.25 2.14
N GLN A 19 -3.95 -2.49 2.68
CA GLN A 19 -2.70 -2.13 2.01
C GLN A 19 -1.54 -2.78 2.76
N PHE A 20 -0.66 -3.44 2.02
CA PHE A 20 0.58 -4.01 2.50
C PHE A 20 1.73 -3.11 2.03
N LEU A 21 2.59 -2.74 2.98
CA LEU A 21 3.59 -1.69 2.79
C LEU A 21 4.92 -2.18 3.36
N THR A 22 5.94 -2.20 2.52
CA THR A 22 7.30 -2.61 2.87
C THR A 22 8.22 -1.39 2.82
N SER A 23 8.94 -1.13 3.91
CA SER A 23 9.95 -0.08 4.01
C SER A 23 11.27 -0.66 4.54
N GLY A 24 11.85 -1.62 3.82
CA GLY A 24 13.05 -2.33 4.25
C GLY A 24 14.36 -1.86 3.60
N ALA A 25 14.31 -0.85 2.72
CA ALA A 25 15.46 -0.34 1.97
C ALA A 25 16.30 0.75 2.69
N GLY A 26 16.36 0.75 4.02
CA GLY A 26 16.99 1.84 4.79
C GLY A 26 18.53 1.87 4.77
N SER A 27 19.21 0.82 4.29
CA SER A 27 20.68 0.78 4.20
C SER A 27 21.17 0.05 2.95
N LYS A 28 20.87 -1.25 2.84
CA LYS A 28 21.07 -2.03 1.64
C LYS A 28 19.72 -2.19 0.95
N ALA A 29 19.70 -1.92 -0.34
CA ALA A 29 18.59 -2.28 -1.21
C ALA A 29 19.13 -3.30 -2.21
N TRP A 30 18.45 -4.44 -2.34
CA TRP A 30 18.87 -5.52 -3.22
C TRP A 30 17.72 -5.83 -4.17
N ARG A 31 18.08 -5.98 -5.45
CA ARG A 31 17.20 -6.61 -6.42
C ARG A 31 17.20 -8.11 -6.10
N GLY A 32 16.34 -8.50 -5.15
CA GLY A 32 16.09 -9.90 -4.83
C GLY A 32 15.44 -10.64 -6.01
N ASP A 33 14.98 -11.86 -5.77
CA ASP A 33 14.19 -12.60 -6.77
C ASP A 33 12.84 -11.91 -6.95
N ILE A 34 12.72 -11.06 -7.98
CA ILE A 34 11.45 -10.48 -8.42
C ILE A 34 10.60 -11.65 -8.92
N LYS A 35 9.79 -12.22 -8.03
CA LYS A 35 8.73 -13.15 -8.42
C LYS A 35 7.76 -12.40 -9.34
N GLU A 36 7.17 -13.12 -10.29
CA GLU A 36 6.19 -12.57 -11.22
C GLU A 36 5.17 -11.72 -10.47
N ALA A 37 5.22 -10.41 -10.71
CA ALA A 37 4.35 -9.46 -10.06
C ALA A 37 2.98 -9.50 -10.73
N ASN A 38 1.92 -9.76 -9.96
CA ASN A 38 0.57 -9.51 -10.46
C ASN A 38 0.35 -7.99 -10.52
N PRO A 39 0.19 -7.39 -11.73
CA PRO A 39 0.02 -5.94 -11.87
C PRO A 39 -1.28 -5.42 -11.23
N GLU A 40 -2.25 -6.29 -10.96
CA GLU A 40 -3.49 -5.90 -10.27
C GLU A 40 -3.27 -5.66 -8.78
N THR A 41 -2.29 -6.31 -8.15
CA THR A 41 -2.03 -6.21 -6.71
C THR A 41 -0.79 -5.37 -6.40
N LEU A 42 0.29 -5.50 -7.17
CA LEU A 42 1.51 -4.74 -6.98
C LEU A 42 1.36 -3.32 -7.52
N LYS A 43 1.28 -2.34 -6.61
CA LYS A 43 1.09 -0.92 -6.96
C LYS A 43 2.39 -0.15 -7.07
N PHE A 44 3.42 -0.58 -6.35
CA PHE A 44 4.74 0.05 -6.39
C PHE A 44 5.80 -0.93 -5.89
N PHE A 45 6.96 -0.92 -6.55
CA PHE A 45 8.16 -1.64 -6.13
C PHE A 45 9.39 -0.80 -6.49
N TYR A 46 10.36 -0.73 -5.58
CA TYR A 46 11.60 -0.01 -5.78
C TYR A 46 12.76 -0.73 -5.08
N ASP A 47 13.83 -1.01 -5.83
CA ASP A 47 15.03 -1.74 -5.42
C ASP A 47 16.21 -0.82 -5.06
N GLY A 48 15.95 0.48 -4.92
CA GLY A 48 16.90 1.47 -4.40
C GLY A 48 16.70 1.77 -2.92
N GLN A 49 17.67 2.47 -2.33
CA GLN A 49 17.59 2.90 -0.93
C GLN A 49 16.53 3.99 -0.74
N GLY A 50 15.87 3.96 0.40
CA GLY A 50 14.84 4.93 0.71
C GLY A 50 14.05 4.60 1.97
N PHE A 51 12.94 5.30 2.14
CA PHE A 51 12.10 5.19 3.33
C PHE A 51 10.66 5.61 3.03
N MET A 52 9.76 5.39 3.99
CA MET A 52 8.35 5.76 3.90
C MET A 52 7.97 6.71 5.04
N SER A 53 7.13 7.71 4.75
CA SER A 53 6.42 8.49 5.76
C SER A 53 4.93 8.17 5.74
N VAL A 54 4.29 8.21 6.92
CA VAL A 54 2.84 8.05 7.07
C VAL A 54 2.28 9.27 7.81
N GLN A 55 1.26 9.88 7.24
CA GLN A 55 0.45 10.92 7.87
C GLN A 55 -0.97 10.41 8.04
N LEU A 56 -1.46 10.45 9.29
CA LEU A 56 -2.82 10.07 9.65
C LEU A 56 -3.51 11.26 10.27
N THR A 57 -4.70 11.57 9.78
CA THR A 57 -5.64 12.52 10.36
C THR A 57 -6.93 11.80 10.73
N GLU A 58 -7.91 12.51 11.28
CA GLU A 58 -9.20 11.90 11.62
C GLU A 58 -9.92 11.29 10.39
N THR A 59 -9.75 11.89 9.22
CA THR A 59 -10.51 11.55 8.01
C THR A 59 -9.65 11.07 6.85
N GLU A 60 -8.33 11.18 6.93
CA GLU A 60 -7.42 10.93 5.82
C GLU A 60 -6.12 10.25 6.24
N THR A 61 -5.66 9.37 5.36
CA THR A 61 -4.35 8.74 5.41
C THR A 61 -3.57 9.14 4.17
N GLN A 62 -2.32 9.58 4.35
CA GLN A 62 -1.36 9.76 3.27
C GLN A 62 -0.07 8.97 3.56
N ILE A 63 0.44 8.33 2.53
CA ILE A 63 1.67 7.55 2.56
C ILE A 63 2.53 8.03 1.39
N ASN A 64 3.79 8.35 1.68
CA ASN A 64 4.77 8.72 0.67
C ASN A 64 6.00 7.84 0.84
N PHE A 65 6.48 7.31 -0.27
CA PHE A 65 7.77 6.63 -0.38
C PHE A 65 8.78 7.60 -0.97
N PHE A 66 9.98 7.60 -0.39
CA PHE A 66 11.08 8.45 -0.75
C PHE A 66 12.26 7.61 -1.19
N ASP A 67 13.00 8.10 -2.19
CA ASP A 67 14.37 7.64 -2.40
C ASP A 67 15.31 8.17 -1.29
N VAL A 68 16.57 7.73 -1.30
CA VAL A 68 17.58 8.15 -0.32
C VAL A 68 17.88 9.66 -0.35
N PHE A 69 17.58 10.35 -1.45
CA PHE A 69 17.77 11.80 -1.58
C PHE A 69 16.58 12.60 -1.05
N GLY A 70 15.50 11.92 -0.65
CA GLY A 70 14.28 12.56 -0.16
C GLY A 70 13.32 12.98 -1.27
N ASN A 71 13.47 12.47 -2.50
CA ASN A 71 12.48 12.66 -3.55
C ASN A 71 11.31 11.71 -3.35
N VAL A 72 10.08 12.20 -3.49
CA VAL A 72 8.89 11.33 -3.47
C VAL A 72 8.85 10.53 -4.76
N ILE A 73 8.88 9.20 -4.63
CA ILE A 73 8.87 8.26 -5.76
C ILE A 73 7.56 7.47 -5.87
N HIS A 74 6.75 7.47 -4.81
CA HIS A 74 5.38 6.96 -4.84
C HIS A 74 4.53 7.57 -3.73
N SER A 75 3.26 7.82 -4.03
CA SER A 75 2.30 8.35 -3.05
C SER A 75 1.00 7.55 -3.10
N TRP A 76 0.41 7.33 -1.93
CA TRP A 76 -0.92 6.76 -1.78
C TRP A 76 -1.71 7.53 -0.74
N ARG A 77 -2.99 7.76 -1.02
CA ARG A 77 -3.88 8.55 -0.17
C ARG A 77 -5.27 7.95 -0.17
N THR A 78 -5.94 7.96 0.98
CA THR A 78 -7.34 7.54 1.10
C THR A 78 -8.05 8.32 2.19
N THR A 79 -9.39 8.34 2.12
CA THR A 79 -10.23 8.97 3.14
C THR A 79 -11.10 7.94 3.85
N LYS A 80 -11.38 8.18 5.13
CA LYS A 80 -12.22 7.33 5.98
C LYS A 80 -13.66 7.22 5.48
N LEU A 81 -14.19 8.26 4.83
CA LEU A 81 -15.53 8.27 4.23
C LEU A 81 -15.66 7.27 3.07
N LEU A 82 -14.62 7.13 2.23
CA LEU A 82 -14.60 6.14 1.15
C LEU A 82 -14.68 4.71 1.70
N TYR A 83 -14.13 4.45 2.89
CA TYR A 83 -14.16 3.12 3.52
C TYR A 83 -15.56 2.74 4.03
N LEU A 84 -16.26 3.66 4.71
CA LEU A 84 -17.61 3.41 5.21
C LEU A 84 -18.61 3.18 4.07
N THR A 85 -18.45 3.88 2.94
CA THR A 85 -19.33 3.71 1.78
C THR A 85 -19.06 2.38 1.06
N LYS A 86 -17.80 1.94 0.93
CA LYS A 86 -17.46 0.64 0.30
C LYS A 86 -17.94 -0.55 1.13
N LEU A 87 -17.77 -0.51 2.46
CA LEU A 87 -18.33 -1.53 3.37
C LEU A 87 -19.86 -1.60 3.31
N ARG A 88 -20.54 -0.45 3.22
CA ARG A 88 -22.00 -0.41 3.10
C ARG A 88 -22.49 -1.05 1.81
N LEU A 89 -21.81 -0.84 0.68
CA LEU A 89 -22.16 -1.45 -0.59
C LEU A 89 -21.95 -2.98 -0.57
N VAL A 90 -20.81 -3.45 -0.07
CA VAL A 90 -20.53 -4.90 0.07
C VAL A 90 -21.55 -5.60 0.98
N ASN A 91 -21.92 -4.97 2.10
CA ASN A 91 -22.94 -5.53 2.98
C ASN A 91 -24.35 -5.53 2.36
N ALA A 92 -24.64 -4.59 1.45
CA ALA A 92 -25.91 -4.56 0.72
C ALA A 92 -26.01 -5.68 -0.32
N GLU A 93 -24.90 -6.02 -1.00
CA GLU A 93 -24.85 -7.13 -1.97
C GLU A 93 -24.96 -8.51 -1.29
N LEU A 94 -24.40 -8.67 -0.09
CA LEU A 94 -24.51 -9.91 0.70
C LEU A 94 -25.87 -10.07 1.39
N GLY A 95 -26.60 -8.98 1.61
CA GLY A 95 -27.93 -8.97 2.25
C GLY A 95 -29.09 -9.42 1.34
N ASP A 96 -28.85 -9.58 0.04
CA ASP A 96 -29.87 -9.99 -0.95
C ASP A 96 -29.84 -11.51 -1.26
N GLN A 97 -28.95 -12.27 -0.61
CA GLN A 97 -28.81 -13.73 -0.79
C GLN A 97 -29.58 -14.53 0.28
N SER A 98 -30.47 -13.90 1.05
CA SER A 98 -31.25 -14.55 2.12
C SER A 98 -32.77 -14.40 1.97
N MET A 99 -33.30 -14.62 0.76
CA MET A 99 -34.73 -14.90 0.53
C MET A 99 -34.92 -16.20 -0.24
#